data_AF-A0A7S0DMY6-F1
#
_entry.id   AF-A0A7S0DMY6-F1
#
_cell.length_a   1.000
_cell.length_b   1.000
_cell.length_c   1.000
_cell.angle_alpha   90.00
_cell.angle_beta   90.00
_cell.angle_gamma   90.00
#
_symmetry.space_group_name_H-M   'P 1'
#
loop_
_entity.id
_entity.type
_entity.pdbx_description
1 polymer ?
#
loop_
_entity_poly.entity_id
_entity_poly.type
_entity_poly.pdbx_seq_one_letter_code
_entity_poly.pdbx_strand_id
1 'polypeptide(L)'
;RSPTLDRLRSSKLFDEILTPETKPDGEPKNIRSIMLPPPVYLAPPAPPLEQMEDETLKSFSSSSTFGLSEGKKADLWNRVDKEGVEASSKLMNLNARQIKQEIRNGLKTLTRKHVWLYLVCGTKPEDIDRERLEDELDSEEEVLWHGHVPESEAEMHAHVPDFGGMSLLHSHPLTANGEIIVKRLLCLIQTLHPHITYCPMLPDLTALLCIHMDDWRAFHLLCTLLKRTNDKDEFYLPLSGERFMCHVESLQTLLEARCRTLAKHIESLG
;
A
#
# COMPACT_ATOMS: atom_id res chain seq x y z
N ARG A 1 27.12 -4.94 16.77
CA ARG A 1 27.17 -4.22 15.48
C ARG A 1 26.56 -5.15 14.45
N SER A 2 25.31 -4.88 14.05
CA SER A 2 24.57 -5.75 13.13
C SER A 2 25.05 -5.51 11.69
N PRO A 3 25.40 -6.55 10.92
CA PRO A 3 25.91 -6.42 9.56
C PRO A 3 24.89 -5.85 8.55
N THR A 4 23.62 -5.66 8.96
CA THR A 4 22.55 -5.10 8.14
C THR A 4 22.66 -3.57 7.98
N LEU A 5 23.16 -2.86 9.00
CA LEU A 5 23.30 -1.40 8.98
C LEU A 5 24.44 -0.91 8.07
N ASP A 6 25.52 -1.69 7.94
CA ASP A 6 26.65 -1.33 7.07
C ASP A 6 26.33 -1.50 5.58
N ARG A 7 25.30 -2.30 5.22
CA ARG A 7 24.82 -2.43 3.83
C ARG A 7 23.91 -1.29 3.37
N LEU A 8 23.17 -0.66 4.27
CA LEU A 8 22.36 0.52 3.94
C LEU A 8 23.23 1.74 3.59
N ARG A 9 24.46 1.80 4.10
CA ARG A 9 25.44 2.84 3.76
C ARG A 9 26.12 2.64 2.39
N SER A 10 26.05 1.46 1.78
CA SER A 10 26.71 1.19 0.50
C SER A 10 25.80 1.34 -0.73
N SER A 11 24.54 1.76 -0.54
CA SER A 11 23.64 2.09 -1.64
C SER A 11 23.93 3.51 -2.16
N LYS A 12 24.44 3.60 -3.39
CA LYS A 12 24.73 4.87 -4.10
C LYS A 12 23.54 5.82 -4.21
N LEU A 13 22.33 5.38 -3.88
CA LEU A 13 21.11 6.20 -3.85
C LEU A 13 21.01 7.12 -2.61
N PHE A 14 21.74 6.83 -1.53
CA PHE A 14 21.72 7.66 -0.32
C PHE A 14 22.67 8.85 -0.38
N ASP A 15 23.80 8.74 -1.10
CA ASP A 15 24.84 9.77 -1.15
C ASP A 15 24.43 11.00 -2.01
N GLU A 16 23.47 10.86 -2.94
CA GLU A 16 23.03 11.96 -3.81
C GLU A 16 22.04 12.94 -3.14
N ILE A 17 21.39 12.54 -2.04
CA ILE A 17 20.37 13.37 -1.36
C ILE A 17 20.91 14.06 -0.09
N LEU A 18 22.09 13.64 0.38
CA LEU A 18 22.67 14.09 1.65
C LEU A 18 24.13 14.52 1.49
N THR A 19 24.37 15.57 0.69
CA THR A 19 25.61 16.36 0.83
C THR A 19 25.32 17.73 1.46
N PRO A 20 25.22 17.82 2.80
CA PRO A 20 25.59 19.04 3.49
C PRO A 20 27.12 19.07 3.65
N GLU A 21 27.74 20.21 3.34
CA GLU A 21 29.15 20.47 3.60
C GLU A 21 29.52 20.11 5.05
N THR A 22 30.38 19.12 5.25
CA THR A 22 30.91 18.77 6.58
C THR A 22 32.25 19.46 6.80
N LYS A 23 32.35 20.20 7.92
CA LYS A 23 33.61 20.43 8.63
C LYS A 23 33.88 19.25 9.57
N PRO A 24 35.15 18.89 9.83
CA PRO A 24 35.49 17.77 10.70
C PRO A 24 35.57 18.22 12.16
N ASP A 25 35.07 17.36 13.06
CA ASP A 25 35.67 16.94 14.35
C ASP A 25 34.59 16.69 15.42
N GLY A 26 34.58 15.46 15.95
CA GLY A 26 33.78 15.08 17.12
C GLY A 26 33.58 13.57 17.25
N GLU A 27 34.19 12.97 18.26
CA GLU A 27 34.18 11.52 18.59
C GLU A 27 32.76 10.93 18.83
N PRO A 28 32.57 9.61 18.60
CA PRO A 28 31.28 8.95 18.80
C PRO A 28 31.00 8.63 20.28
N LYS A 29 29.87 9.12 20.79
CA LYS A 29 29.30 8.68 22.08
C LYS A 29 28.61 7.32 21.92
N ASN A 30 28.95 6.41 22.83
CA ASN A 30 28.46 5.05 22.89
C ASN A 30 27.09 5.01 23.60
N ILE A 31 26.00 4.91 22.85
CA ILE A 31 24.64 4.77 23.41
C ILE A 31 24.25 3.29 23.37
N ARG A 32 24.21 2.66 24.55
CA ARG A 32 23.53 1.38 24.74
C ARG A 32 22.03 1.65 24.78
N SER A 33 21.32 1.39 23.68
CA SER A 33 19.87 1.39 23.65
C SER A 33 19.36 0.08 24.29
N ILE A 34 18.59 0.21 25.36
CA ILE A 34 17.86 -0.88 26.00
C ILE A 34 16.58 -1.05 25.19
N MET A 35 16.46 -2.16 24.46
CA MET A 35 15.23 -2.50 23.72
C MET A 35 14.11 -2.78 24.72
N LEU A 36 13.14 -1.88 24.79
CA LEU A 36 11.81 -2.15 25.31
C LEU A 36 10.85 -2.29 24.11
N PRO A 37 9.85 -3.19 24.19
CA PRO A 37 8.80 -3.26 23.17
C PRO A 37 8.02 -1.94 23.11
N PRO A 38 7.50 -1.55 21.93
CA PRO A 38 6.74 -0.32 21.79
C PRO A 38 5.48 -0.36 22.67
N PRO A 39 5.08 0.78 23.28
CA PRO A 39 3.90 0.84 24.12
C PRO A 39 2.64 0.57 23.29
N VAL A 40 1.72 -0.23 23.86
CA VAL A 40 0.38 -0.46 23.32
C VAL A 40 -0.42 0.83 23.50
N TYR A 41 -0.57 1.60 22.41
CA TYR A 41 -1.42 2.79 22.40
C TYR A 41 -2.89 2.36 22.35
N LEU A 42 -3.60 2.52 23.48
CA LEU A 42 -5.06 2.47 23.50
C LEU A 42 -5.59 3.70 22.75
N ALA A 43 -6.27 3.48 21.62
CA ALA A 43 -6.89 4.54 20.86
C ALA A 43 -7.96 5.25 21.71
N PRO A 44 -8.05 6.59 21.66
CA PRO A 44 -9.14 7.32 22.31
C PRO A 44 -10.49 6.95 21.66
N PRO A 45 -11.60 7.02 22.42
CA PRO A 45 -12.92 6.69 21.90
C PRO A 45 -13.29 7.64 20.75
N ALA A 46 -13.76 7.05 19.64
CA ALA A 46 -14.16 7.79 18.45
C ALA A 46 -15.31 8.77 18.77
N PRO A 47 -15.29 10.00 18.20
CA PRO A 47 -16.39 10.94 18.36
C PRO A 47 -17.67 10.45 17.66
N PRO A 48 -18.87 10.89 18.10
CA PRO A 48 -20.14 10.50 17.50
C PRO A 48 -20.25 10.90 16.02
N LEU A 49 -20.69 9.95 15.18
CA LEU A 49 -20.72 10.00 13.71
C LEU A 49 -21.76 10.94 13.08
N GLU A 50 -22.51 11.73 13.84
CA GLU A 50 -23.75 12.36 13.32
C GLU A 50 -23.59 13.70 12.57
N GLN A 51 -22.38 14.23 12.33
CA GLN A 51 -22.26 15.61 11.80
C GLN A 51 -21.28 15.83 10.64
N MET A 52 -20.76 14.79 9.98
CA MET A 52 -19.77 14.96 8.89
C MET A 52 -20.17 14.35 7.53
N GLU A 53 -21.41 13.89 7.38
CA GLU A 53 -21.82 13.10 6.19
C GLU A 53 -22.20 13.93 4.95
N ASP A 54 -22.40 15.24 5.01
CA ASP A 54 -23.24 15.88 3.98
C ASP A 54 -22.51 16.55 2.79
N GLU A 55 -21.18 16.72 2.82
CA GLU A 55 -20.44 17.39 1.72
C GLU A 55 -19.49 16.47 0.95
N THR A 56 -18.84 15.50 1.60
CA THR A 56 -17.90 14.58 0.92
C THR A 56 -18.64 13.51 0.11
N LEU A 57 -19.82 13.07 0.57
CA LEU A 57 -20.68 12.09 -0.11
C LEU A 57 -21.35 12.64 -1.38
N LYS A 58 -21.51 13.96 -1.52
CA LYS A 58 -22.12 14.56 -2.72
C LYS A 58 -21.22 14.48 -3.95
N SER A 59 -19.90 14.50 -3.81
CA SER A 59 -18.98 14.33 -4.94
C SER A 59 -18.84 12.87 -5.41
N PHE A 60 -19.04 11.90 -4.51
CA PHE A 60 -19.12 10.48 -4.85
C PHE A 60 -20.52 10.07 -5.38
N SER A 61 -21.59 10.73 -4.94
CA SER A 61 -22.98 10.39 -5.33
C SER A 61 -23.43 10.99 -6.67
N SER A 62 -22.68 11.91 -7.28
CA SER A 62 -23.02 12.47 -8.61
C SER A 62 -22.88 11.48 -9.78
N SER A 63 -22.47 10.23 -9.52
CA SER A 63 -22.59 9.10 -10.46
C SER A 63 -23.48 7.98 -9.89
N SER A 64 -24.60 8.36 -9.27
CA SER A 64 -25.62 7.42 -8.80
C SER A 64 -26.16 6.56 -9.97
N THR A 65 -25.65 5.34 -10.06
CA THR A 65 -26.15 4.25 -10.93
C THR A 65 -27.30 3.49 -10.27
N PHE A 66 -28.04 4.13 -9.35
CA PHE A 66 -29.25 3.55 -8.77
C PHE A 66 -30.33 3.45 -9.85
N GLY A 67 -30.65 2.22 -10.27
CA GLY A 67 -31.72 1.91 -11.23
C GLY A 67 -31.26 1.29 -12.56
N LEU A 68 -29.96 1.10 -12.79
CA LEU A 68 -29.46 0.37 -13.97
C LEU A 68 -29.50 -1.14 -13.74
N SER A 69 -29.99 -1.90 -14.72
CA SER A 69 -29.85 -3.36 -14.76
C SER A 69 -28.37 -3.75 -14.75
N GLU A 70 -28.03 -4.94 -14.23
CA GLU A 70 -26.64 -5.41 -14.13
C GLU A 70 -25.88 -5.32 -15.47
N GLY A 71 -26.53 -5.67 -16.58
CA GLY A 71 -25.94 -5.52 -17.92
C GLY A 71 -25.57 -4.07 -18.28
N LYS A 72 -26.41 -3.09 -17.91
CA LYS A 72 -26.12 -1.66 -18.15
C LYS A 72 -25.03 -1.11 -17.23
N LYS A 73 -24.89 -1.67 -16.02
CA LYS A 73 -23.78 -1.36 -15.12
C LYS A 73 -22.47 -1.89 -15.71
N ALA A 74 -22.44 -3.13 -16.19
CA ALA A 74 -21.28 -3.72 -16.85
C ALA A 74 -20.85 -2.89 -18.08
N ASP A 75 -21.80 -2.47 -18.93
CA ASP A 75 -21.52 -1.63 -20.10
C ASP A 75 -20.94 -0.26 -19.72
N LEU A 76 -21.44 0.36 -18.64
CA LEU A 76 -20.93 1.64 -18.14
C LEU A 76 -19.49 1.48 -17.63
N TRP A 77 -19.24 0.44 -16.83
CA TRP A 77 -17.90 0.13 -16.33
C TRP A 77 -16.93 -0.14 -17.47
N ASN A 78 -17.33 -0.90 -18.48
CA ASN A 78 -16.51 -1.17 -19.67
C ASN A 78 -16.16 0.12 -20.44
N ARG A 79 -17.08 1.09 -20.53
CA ARG A 79 -16.82 2.39 -21.18
C ARG A 79 -15.86 3.25 -20.36
N VAL A 80 -16.13 3.37 -19.06
CA VAL A 80 -15.27 4.08 -18.12
C VAL A 80 -13.86 3.48 -18.12
N ASP A 81 -13.77 2.16 -18.26
CA ASP A 81 -12.51 1.44 -18.35
C ASP A 81 -11.76 1.79 -19.63
N LYS A 82 -12.42 1.74 -20.79
CA LYS A 82 -11.81 2.14 -22.08
C LYS A 82 -11.29 3.57 -22.07
N GLU A 83 -12.04 4.52 -21.54
CA GLU A 83 -11.59 5.91 -21.38
C GLU A 83 -10.36 6.00 -20.45
N GLY A 84 -10.37 5.21 -19.37
CA GLY A 84 -9.23 5.05 -18.47
C GLY A 84 -7.99 4.47 -19.15
N VAL A 85 -8.16 3.43 -19.97
CA VAL A 85 -7.10 2.79 -20.76
C VAL A 85 -6.50 3.83 -21.72
N GLU A 86 -7.30 4.47 -22.57
CA GLU A 86 -6.81 5.45 -23.54
C GLU A 86 -6.04 6.61 -22.89
N ALA A 87 -6.57 7.13 -21.77
CA ALA A 87 -5.90 8.18 -21.01
C ALA A 87 -4.58 7.70 -20.39
N SER A 88 -4.54 6.45 -19.92
CA SER A 88 -3.34 5.85 -19.33
C SER A 88 -2.30 5.49 -20.40
N SER A 89 -2.73 4.97 -21.56
CA SER A 89 -1.87 4.73 -22.73
C SER A 89 -1.15 6.00 -23.19
N LYS A 90 -1.87 7.13 -23.24
CA LYS A 90 -1.26 8.45 -23.53
C LYS A 90 -0.18 8.80 -22.50
N LEU A 91 -0.42 8.51 -21.22
CA LEU A 91 0.55 8.73 -20.16
C LEU A 91 1.78 7.82 -20.31
N MET A 92 1.60 6.55 -20.69
CA MET A 92 2.70 5.58 -20.82
C MET A 92 3.59 5.81 -22.05
N ASN A 93 3.14 6.62 -23.01
CA ASN A 93 3.98 7.08 -24.11
C ASN A 93 4.95 8.22 -23.70
N LEU A 94 4.81 8.76 -22.48
CA LEU A 94 5.73 9.76 -21.95
C LEU A 94 7.01 9.11 -21.41
N ASN A 95 8.08 9.89 -21.29
CA ASN A 95 9.29 9.38 -20.63
C ASN A 95 9.11 9.31 -19.10
N ALA A 96 9.97 8.53 -18.42
CA ALA A 96 9.86 8.29 -16.98
C ALA A 96 9.82 9.57 -16.12
N ARG A 97 10.50 10.64 -16.55
CA ARG A 97 10.49 11.93 -15.82
C ARG A 97 9.13 12.62 -15.93
N GLN A 98 8.54 12.60 -17.12
CA GLN A 98 7.21 13.15 -17.38
C GLN A 98 6.13 12.37 -16.63
N ILE A 99 6.17 11.03 -16.65
CA ILE A 99 5.26 10.18 -15.88
C ILE A 99 5.31 10.54 -14.40
N LYS A 100 6.51 10.66 -13.82
CA LYS A 100 6.69 11.09 -12.42
C LYS A 100 6.09 12.48 -12.15
N GLN A 101 6.20 13.40 -13.09
CA GLN A 101 5.62 14.74 -12.93
C GLN A 101 4.10 14.71 -12.97
N GLU A 102 3.50 13.97 -13.89
CA GLU A 102 2.06 13.80 -13.97
C GLU A 102 1.47 13.13 -12.72
N ILE A 103 2.17 12.12 -12.18
CA ILE A 103 1.78 11.49 -10.90
C ILE A 103 1.80 12.52 -9.76
N ARG A 104 2.84 13.37 -9.68
CA ARG A 104 2.94 14.43 -8.65
C ARG A 104 1.88 15.52 -8.82
N ASN A 105 1.47 15.80 -10.04
CA ASN A 105 0.39 16.75 -10.34
C ASN A 105 -1.00 16.18 -9.96
N GLY A 106 -1.08 14.88 -9.67
CA GLY A 106 -2.30 14.18 -9.30
C GLY A 106 -2.93 13.45 -10.49
N LEU A 107 -3.22 12.17 -10.28
CA LEU A 107 -3.88 11.33 -11.28
C LEU A 107 -5.40 11.43 -11.17
N LYS A 108 -6.06 11.50 -12.33
CA LYS A 108 -7.51 11.31 -12.44
C LYS A 108 -7.88 9.92 -11.91
N THR A 109 -9.02 9.81 -11.22
CA THR A 109 -9.47 8.57 -10.59
C THR A 109 -9.48 7.38 -11.55
N LEU A 110 -9.95 7.59 -12.79
CA LEU A 110 -10.09 6.54 -13.80
C LEU A 110 -8.75 5.97 -14.32
N THR A 111 -7.67 6.73 -14.21
CA THR A 111 -6.35 6.29 -14.68
C THR A 111 -5.55 5.60 -13.57
N ARG A 112 -5.92 5.77 -12.30
CA ARG A 112 -5.12 5.30 -11.15
C ARG A 112 -4.83 3.81 -11.22
N LYS A 113 -5.84 2.96 -11.43
CA LYS A 113 -5.65 1.51 -11.47
C LYS A 113 -4.66 1.05 -12.54
N HIS A 114 -4.78 1.60 -13.75
CA HIS A 114 -3.88 1.28 -14.87
C HIS A 114 -2.44 1.76 -14.58
N VAL A 115 -2.30 2.96 -14.02
CA VAL A 115 -1.00 3.50 -13.65
C VAL A 115 -0.35 2.71 -12.53
N TRP A 116 -1.11 2.30 -11.51
CA TRP A 116 -0.60 1.51 -10.40
C TRP A 116 -0.16 0.11 -10.86
N LEU A 117 -0.97 -0.56 -11.67
CA LEU A 117 -0.60 -1.84 -12.28
C LEU A 117 0.65 -1.71 -13.15
N TYR A 118 0.76 -0.65 -13.95
CA TYR A 118 1.97 -0.41 -14.74
C TYR A 118 3.21 -0.17 -13.87
N LEU A 119 3.11 0.64 -12.81
CA LEU A 119 4.26 0.96 -11.95
C LEU A 119 4.74 -0.26 -11.15
N VAL A 120 3.82 -1.09 -10.67
CA VAL A 120 4.12 -2.24 -9.81
C VAL A 120 4.37 -3.51 -10.63
N CYS A 121 3.53 -3.81 -11.61
CA CYS A 121 3.62 -5.05 -12.39
C CYS A 121 4.42 -4.87 -13.69
N GLY A 122 4.56 -3.64 -14.19
CA GLY A 122 5.17 -3.40 -15.51
C GLY A 122 4.20 -3.64 -16.67
N THR A 123 2.97 -4.08 -16.39
CA THR A 123 1.94 -4.36 -17.37
C THR A 123 1.43 -3.07 -18.00
N LYS A 124 1.50 -2.96 -19.33
CA LYS A 124 0.97 -1.78 -20.02
C LYS A 124 -0.55 -1.77 -19.96
N PRO A 125 -1.21 -0.59 -19.94
CA PRO A 125 -2.67 -0.49 -19.87
C PRO A 125 -3.43 -1.34 -20.89
N GLU A 126 -2.88 -1.50 -22.10
CA GLU A 126 -3.47 -2.29 -23.18
C GLU A 126 -3.37 -3.81 -22.95
N ASP A 127 -2.43 -4.22 -22.10
CA ASP A 127 -2.16 -5.62 -21.78
C ASP A 127 -2.82 -6.05 -20.44
N ILE A 128 -3.54 -5.13 -19.76
CA ILE A 128 -4.32 -5.41 -18.53
C ILE A 128 -5.65 -6.11 -18.87
N ASP A 129 -5.56 -7.15 -19.69
CA ASP A 129 -6.64 -8.13 -19.82
C ASP A 129 -6.50 -9.17 -18.71
N ARG A 130 -7.62 -9.65 -18.19
CA ARG A 130 -7.65 -10.60 -17.09
C ARG A 130 -6.92 -11.90 -17.46
N GLU A 131 -7.18 -12.42 -18.66
CA GLU A 131 -6.57 -13.67 -19.15
C GLU A 131 -5.04 -13.56 -19.19
N ARG A 132 -4.50 -12.40 -19.59
CA ARG A 132 -3.06 -12.17 -19.65
C ARG A 132 -2.41 -12.04 -18.27
N LEU A 133 -3.11 -11.43 -17.32
CA LEU A 133 -2.64 -11.34 -15.94
C LEU A 133 -2.72 -12.70 -15.22
N GLU A 134 -3.68 -13.55 -15.61
CA GLU A 134 -3.76 -14.95 -15.15
C GLU A 134 -2.53 -15.75 -15.60
N ASP A 135 -2.06 -15.54 -16.84
CA ASP A 135 -0.81 -16.15 -17.34
C ASP A 135 0.46 -15.65 -16.61
N GLU A 136 0.43 -14.48 -15.98
CA GLU A 136 1.58 -13.88 -15.26
C GLU A 136 1.69 -14.35 -13.79
N LEU A 137 0.65 -14.97 -13.24
CA LEU A 137 0.72 -15.51 -11.88
C LEU A 137 1.62 -16.74 -11.82
N ASP A 138 2.33 -16.88 -10.70
CA ASP A 138 3.00 -18.14 -10.42
C ASP A 138 1.94 -19.22 -10.11
N SER A 139 2.25 -20.48 -10.43
CA SER A 139 1.30 -21.60 -10.29
C SER A 139 0.72 -21.74 -8.88
N GLU A 140 1.45 -21.36 -7.83
CA GLU A 140 0.95 -21.35 -6.46
C GLU A 140 -0.12 -20.27 -6.23
N GLU A 141 0.04 -19.10 -6.84
CA GLU A 141 -0.89 -17.96 -6.73
C GLU A 141 -2.18 -18.25 -7.49
N GLU A 142 -2.07 -18.81 -8.70
CA GLU A 142 -3.20 -19.27 -9.50
C GLU A 142 -4.01 -20.34 -8.74
N VAL A 143 -3.32 -21.37 -8.21
CA VAL A 143 -3.95 -22.45 -7.44
C VAL A 143 -4.64 -21.90 -6.19
N LEU A 144 -4.07 -20.91 -5.51
CA LEU A 144 -4.68 -20.34 -4.31
C LEU A 144 -5.83 -19.39 -4.63
N TRP A 145 -5.77 -18.66 -5.75
CA TRP A 145 -6.86 -17.80 -6.18
C TRP A 145 -8.10 -18.60 -6.60
N HIS A 146 -7.90 -19.65 -7.41
CA HIS A 146 -8.95 -20.54 -7.90
C HIS A 146 -9.32 -21.63 -6.88
N GLY A 147 -8.45 -21.89 -5.92
CA GLY A 147 -8.67 -22.83 -4.83
C GLY A 147 -9.75 -22.38 -3.87
N HIS A 148 -10.24 -23.33 -3.06
CA HIS A 148 -11.22 -23.05 -2.02
C HIS A 148 -10.60 -22.16 -0.93
N VAL A 149 -10.89 -20.87 -0.99
CA VAL A 149 -10.96 -20.03 0.20
C VAL A 149 -12.11 -20.56 1.07
N PRO A 150 -11.97 -20.64 2.41
CA PRO A 150 -12.96 -21.22 3.30
C PRO A 150 -14.40 -20.82 2.94
N GLU A 151 -15.26 -21.83 2.77
CA GLU A 151 -16.60 -21.71 2.18
C GLU A 151 -17.58 -20.88 3.03
N SER A 152 -17.25 -20.62 4.30
CA SER A 152 -18.11 -19.84 5.20
C SER A 152 -17.51 -18.49 5.55
N GLU A 153 -18.33 -17.44 5.40
CA GLU A 153 -18.03 -16.09 5.91
C GLU A 153 -17.62 -16.13 7.40
N ALA A 154 -18.21 -17.05 8.19
CA ALA A 154 -17.93 -17.22 9.61
C ALA A 154 -16.47 -17.63 9.90
N GLU A 155 -15.89 -18.53 9.11
CA GLU A 155 -14.49 -18.95 9.27
C GLU A 155 -13.52 -17.84 8.84
N MET A 156 -13.85 -17.12 7.76
CA MET A 156 -13.05 -15.99 7.29
C MET A 156 -13.08 -14.82 8.29
N HIS A 157 -14.21 -14.57 8.97
CA HIS A 157 -14.33 -13.54 9.99
C HIS A 157 -13.59 -13.87 11.29
N ALA A 158 -13.36 -15.15 11.60
CA ALA A 158 -12.75 -15.55 12.86
C ALA A 158 -11.25 -15.23 12.93
N HIS A 159 -10.53 -15.26 11.80
CA HIS A 159 -9.06 -15.17 11.78
C HIS A 159 -8.50 -14.35 10.61
N VAL A 160 -8.98 -13.11 10.43
CA VAL A 160 -8.36 -12.18 9.46
C VAL A 160 -6.98 -11.77 9.98
N PRO A 161 -5.90 -11.98 9.22
CA PRO A 161 -4.57 -11.60 9.65
C PRO A 161 -4.47 -10.07 9.76
N ASP A 162 -3.92 -9.62 10.88
CA ASP A 162 -3.81 -8.20 11.23
C ASP A 162 -2.45 -7.61 10.83
N PHE A 163 -1.49 -8.48 10.46
CA PHE A 163 -0.11 -8.17 10.12
C PHE A 163 0.56 -7.27 11.18
N GLY A 164 0.23 -7.45 12.45
CA GLY A 164 0.80 -6.68 13.57
C GLY A 164 0.24 -5.27 13.74
N GLY A 165 -0.89 -4.95 13.11
CA GLY A 165 -1.62 -3.69 13.28
C GLY A 165 -3.05 -3.89 13.76
N MET A 166 -3.72 -2.83 14.22
CA MET A 166 -5.17 -2.86 14.38
C MET A 166 -5.83 -2.59 13.03
N SER A 167 -6.57 -3.56 12.52
CA SER A 167 -7.27 -3.44 11.25
C SER A 167 -8.43 -2.43 11.35
N LEU A 168 -8.32 -1.30 10.65
CA LEU A 168 -9.35 -0.26 10.59
C LEU A 168 -10.23 -0.38 9.34
N LEU A 169 -10.43 -1.60 8.83
CA LEU A 169 -11.20 -1.86 7.59
C LEU A 169 -12.59 -1.20 7.58
N HIS A 170 -13.26 -1.17 8.74
CA HIS A 170 -14.57 -0.53 8.92
C HIS A 170 -14.56 1.00 8.74
N SER A 171 -13.38 1.63 8.77
CA SER A 171 -13.22 3.08 8.54
C SER A 171 -13.05 3.42 7.06
N HIS A 172 -12.90 2.43 6.18
CA HIS A 172 -12.79 2.65 4.74
C HIS A 172 -14.19 2.69 4.09
N PRO A 173 -14.37 3.42 2.98
CA PRO A 173 -15.65 3.49 2.26
C PRO A 173 -15.90 2.22 1.42
N LEU A 174 -15.83 1.05 2.05
CA LEU A 174 -16.11 -0.24 1.44
C LEU A 174 -17.59 -0.60 1.61
N THR A 175 -18.12 -1.36 0.65
CA THR A 175 -19.39 -2.07 0.87
C THR A 175 -19.16 -3.30 1.74
N ALA A 176 -20.21 -3.89 2.31
CA ALA A 176 -20.11 -5.16 3.04
C ALA A 176 -19.42 -6.26 2.20
N ASN A 177 -19.75 -6.34 0.91
CA ASN A 177 -19.08 -7.24 -0.02
C ASN A 177 -17.60 -6.89 -0.25
N GLY A 178 -17.29 -5.58 -0.33
CA GLY A 178 -15.90 -5.11 -0.42
C GLY A 178 -15.07 -5.49 0.82
N GLU A 179 -15.64 -5.42 2.01
CA GLU A 179 -14.95 -5.88 3.23
C GLU A 179 -14.67 -7.39 3.20
N ILE A 180 -15.64 -8.19 2.74
CA ILE A 180 -15.48 -9.65 2.57
C ILE A 180 -14.34 -9.94 1.61
N ILE A 181 -14.30 -9.24 0.47
CA ILE A 181 -13.21 -9.34 -0.51
C ILE A 181 -11.86 -9.02 0.14
N VAL A 182 -11.74 -7.89 0.84
CA VAL A 182 -10.47 -7.49 1.47
C VAL A 182 -10.02 -8.53 2.50
N LYS A 183 -10.93 -9.04 3.34
CA LYS A 183 -10.62 -10.10 4.31
C LYS A 183 -10.12 -11.37 3.62
N ARG A 184 -10.78 -11.79 2.53
CA ARG A 184 -10.34 -12.91 1.69
C ARG A 184 -8.94 -12.69 1.14
N LEU A 185 -8.67 -11.52 0.56
CA LEU A 185 -7.35 -11.19 0.01
C LEU A 185 -6.26 -11.26 1.08
N LEU A 186 -6.51 -10.72 2.27
CA LEU A 186 -5.54 -10.77 3.38
C LEU A 186 -5.23 -12.21 3.81
N CYS A 187 -6.23 -13.10 3.86
CA CYS A 187 -6.01 -14.53 4.14
C CYS A 187 -5.19 -15.22 3.04
N LEU A 188 -5.46 -14.92 1.76
CA LEU A 188 -4.68 -15.44 0.64
C LEU A 188 -3.21 -14.98 0.72
N ILE A 189 -3.00 -13.70 0.98
CA ILE A 189 -1.67 -13.10 1.13
C ILE A 189 -0.89 -13.72 2.30
N GLN A 190 -1.54 -13.96 3.44
CA GLN A 190 -0.90 -14.63 4.59
C GLN A 190 -0.48 -16.07 4.26
N THR A 191 -1.28 -16.77 3.44
CA THR A 191 -0.97 -18.13 2.98
C THR A 191 0.21 -18.14 2.02
N LEU A 192 0.25 -17.21 1.06
CA LEU A 192 1.32 -17.07 0.07
C LEU A 192 2.63 -16.54 0.65
N HIS A 193 2.54 -15.62 1.60
CA HIS A 193 3.68 -14.92 2.16
C HIS A 193 3.76 -15.11 3.68
N PRO A 194 3.92 -16.36 4.17
CA PRO A 194 3.92 -16.65 5.60
C PRO A 194 5.12 -16.05 6.36
N HIS A 195 6.12 -15.55 5.63
CA HIS A 195 7.29 -14.87 6.18
C HIS A 195 6.99 -13.41 6.61
N ILE A 196 5.85 -12.84 6.21
CA ILE A 196 5.45 -11.50 6.64
C ILE A 196 5.05 -11.59 8.11
N THR A 197 5.89 -11.01 8.97
CA THR A 197 5.69 -11.05 10.44
C THR A 197 5.12 -9.75 10.98
N TYR A 198 5.27 -8.65 10.25
CA TYR A 198 4.78 -7.34 10.66
C TYR A 198 4.67 -6.43 9.42
N CYS A 199 3.46 -6.02 9.07
CA CYS A 199 3.16 -5.06 8.02
C CYS A 199 1.77 -4.40 8.29
N PRO A 200 1.66 -3.52 9.30
CA PRO A 200 0.36 -3.01 9.77
C PRO A 200 -0.41 -2.19 8.72
N MET A 201 0.26 -1.72 7.66
CA MET A 201 -0.36 -0.97 6.57
C MET A 201 -1.03 -1.86 5.51
N LEU A 202 -0.78 -3.16 5.53
CA LEU A 202 -1.22 -4.08 4.48
C LEU A 202 -2.76 -4.20 4.39
N PRO A 203 -3.52 -4.25 5.51
CA PRO A 203 -4.98 -4.22 5.45
C PRO A 203 -5.54 -2.95 4.78
N ASP A 204 -5.04 -1.78 5.15
CA ASP A 204 -5.50 -0.50 4.61
C ASP A 204 -5.12 -0.33 3.14
N LEU A 205 -3.93 -0.79 2.76
CA LEU A 205 -3.51 -0.82 1.35
C LEU A 205 -4.41 -1.72 0.52
N THR A 206 -4.76 -2.90 1.04
CA THR A 206 -5.66 -3.85 0.37
C THR A 206 -7.04 -3.23 0.17
N ALA A 207 -7.60 -2.58 1.20
CA ALA A 207 -8.84 -1.82 1.09
C ALA A 207 -8.77 -0.72 0.02
N LEU A 208 -7.70 0.07 0.01
CA LEU A 208 -7.49 1.13 -0.97
C LEU A 208 -7.47 0.59 -2.41
N LEU A 209 -6.83 -0.56 -2.64
CA LEU A 209 -6.79 -1.18 -3.95
C LEU A 209 -8.19 -1.65 -4.37
N CYS A 210 -8.93 -2.32 -3.50
CA CYS A 210 -10.30 -2.78 -3.78
C CYS A 210 -11.30 -1.64 -4.04
N ILE A 211 -11.01 -0.41 -3.58
CA ILE A 211 -11.80 0.78 -3.94
C ILE A 211 -11.58 1.18 -5.42
N HIS A 212 -10.40 0.90 -5.97
CA HIS A 212 -9.97 1.40 -7.26
C HIS A 212 -9.91 0.35 -8.38
N MET A 213 -9.89 -0.94 -8.05
CA MET A 213 -9.88 -2.05 -9.00
C MET A 213 -10.63 -3.26 -8.46
N ASP A 214 -10.92 -4.21 -9.34
CA ASP A 214 -11.47 -5.51 -8.95
C ASP A 214 -10.50 -6.31 -8.07
N ASP A 215 -11.06 -7.29 -7.38
CA ASP A 215 -10.38 -8.13 -6.40
C ASP A 215 -9.17 -8.86 -6.99
N TRP A 216 -9.30 -9.38 -8.21
CA TRP A 216 -8.23 -10.06 -8.91
C TRP A 216 -7.03 -9.13 -9.19
N ARG A 217 -7.27 -7.97 -9.80
CA ARG A 217 -6.18 -7.01 -10.07
C ARG A 217 -5.54 -6.51 -8.77
N ALA A 218 -6.32 -6.32 -7.72
CA ALA A 218 -5.81 -5.95 -6.40
C ALA A 218 -4.90 -7.06 -5.84
N PHE A 219 -5.32 -8.33 -5.95
CA PHE A 219 -4.54 -9.49 -5.53
C PHE A 219 -3.20 -9.59 -6.28
N HIS A 220 -3.25 -9.57 -7.61
CA HIS A 220 -2.05 -9.62 -8.47
C HIS A 220 -1.05 -8.50 -8.13
N LEU A 221 -1.55 -7.27 -7.97
CA LEU A 221 -0.73 -6.12 -7.60
C LEU A 221 -0.09 -6.31 -6.22
N LEU A 222 -0.83 -6.77 -5.22
CA LEU A 222 -0.31 -7.04 -3.88
C LEU A 222 0.79 -8.10 -3.90
N CYS A 223 0.55 -9.24 -4.54
CA CYS A 223 1.55 -10.30 -4.66
C CYS A 223 2.83 -9.79 -5.32
N THR A 224 2.69 -9.08 -6.44
CA THR A 224 3.85 -8.49 -7.15
C THR A 224 4.60 -7.48 -6.26
N LEU A 225 3.87 -6.60 -5.56
CA LEU A 225 4.45 -5.61 -4.66
C LEU A 225 5.22 -6.27 -3.52
N LEU A 226 4.67 -7.32 -2.93
CA LEU A 226 5.29 -8.05 -1.82
C LEU A 226 6.52 -8.83 -2.28
N LYS A 227 6.47 -9.50 -3.44
CA LYS A 227 7.63 -10.15 -4.07
C LYS A 227 8.77 -9.15 -4.27
N ARG A 228 8.48 -8.01 -4.93
CA ARG A 228 9.48 -6.95 -5.16
C ARG A 228 10.03 -6.35 -3.87
N THR A 229 9.19 -6.20 -2.86
CA THR A 229 9.63 -5.70 -1.54
C THR A 229 10.55 -6.69 -0.82
N ASN A 230 10.33 -7.99 -1.04
CA ASN A 230 11.18 -9.03 -0.49
C ASN A 230 12.52 -9.10 -1.23
N ASP A 231 12.51 -8.86 -2.54
CA ASP A 231 13.70 -8.71 -3.36
C ASP A 231 14.53 -7.50 -2.90
N LYS A 232 15.84 -7.72 -2.76
CA LYS A 232 16.73 -6.93 -1.89
C LYS A 232 16.97 -5.47 -2.29
N ASP A 233 16.34 -5.00 -3.35
CA ASP A 233 16.60 -3.70 -3.95
C ASP A 233 15.42 -2.71 -3.84
N GLU A 234 14.22 -3.16 -3.42
CA GLU A 234 13.04 -2.28 -3.34
C GLU A 234 12.41 -2.31 -1.93
N PHE A 235 12.34 -1.15 -1.27
CA PHE A 235 11.82 -1.00 0.10
C PHE A 235 10.45 -0.32 0.10
N TYR A 236 9.41 -0.96 -0.45
CA TYR A 236 8.06 -0.38 -0.43
C TYR A 236 7.37 -0.57 0.92
N LEU A 237 7.41 -1.79 1.46
CA LEU A 237 6.70 -2.15 2.70
C LEU A 237 7.66 -2.76 3.73
N PRO A 238 7.53 -2.43 5.02
CA PRO A 238 8.20 -3.16 6.07
C PRO A 238 7.49 -4.50 6.25
N LEU A 239 8.11 -5.61 5.87
CA LEU A 239 7.53 -6.97 6.00
C LEU A 239 7.91 -7.68 7.32
N SER A 240 8.71 -7.02 8.16
CA SER A 240 9.11 -7.50 9.48
C SER A 240 9.25 -6.35 10.48
N GLY A 241 9.19 -6.68 11.77
CA GLY A 241 9.35 -5.69 12.83
C GLY A 241 10.72 -4.98 12.76
N GLU A 242 11.78 -5.71 12.41
CA GLU A 242 13.11 -5.13 12.20
C GLU A 242 13.10 -4.10 11.06
N ARG A 243 12.54 -4.45 9.90
CA ARG A 243 12.44 -3.51 8.76
C ARG A 243 11.58 -2.30 9.09
N PHE A 244 10.50 -2.48 9.85
CA PHE A 244 9.68 -1.38 10.34
C PHE A 244 10.48 -0.43 11.22
N MET A 245 11.25 -0.95 12.19
CA MET A 245 12.10 -0.12 13.04
C MET A 245 13.16 0.64 12.23
N CYS A 246 13.75 0.03 11.19
CA CYS A 246 14.66 0.74 10.29
C CYS A 246 13.98 1.94 9.58
N HIS A 247 12.71 1.83 9.19
CA HIS A 247 11.96 2.96 8.63
C HIS A 247 11.73 4.06 9.67
N VAL A 248 11.39 3.69 10.91
CA VAL A 248 11.21 4.66 12.02
C VAL A 248 12.51 5.42 12.29
N GLU A 249 13.65 4.73 12.39
CA GLU A 249 14.97 5.35 12.60
C GLU A 249 15.36 6.26 11.42
N SER A 250 15.04 5.85 10.18
CA SER A 250 15.28 6.66 8.98
C SER A 250 14.45 7.94 8.99
N LEU A 251 13.18 7.85 9.40
CA LEU A 251 12.30 9.01 9.56
C LEU A 251 12.83 9.95 10.64
N GLN A 252 13.24 9.43 11.79
CA GLN A 252 13.85 10.22 12.86
C GLN A 252 15.08 10.99 12.35
N THR A 253 15.99 10.29 11.66
CA THR A 253 17.19 10.90 11.07
C THR A 253 16.84 12.02 10.10
N LEU A 254 15.80 11.83 9.27
CA LEU A 254 15.31 12.86 8.35
C LEU A 254 14.73 14.07 9.09
N LEU A 255 13.97 13.85 10.18
CA LEU A 255 13.42 14.92 11.01
C LEU A 255 14.51 15.72 11.70
N GLU A 256 15.53 15.07 12.26
CA GLU A 256 16.68 15.73 12.86
C GLU A 256 17.49 16.54 11.84
N ALA A 257 17.60 16.04 10.60
CA ALA A 257 18.32 16.74 9.54
C ALA A 257 17.57 17.94 8.98
N ARG A 258 16.26 17.81 8.75
CA ARG A 258 15.45 18.79 7.99
C ARG A 258 14.51 19.64 8.86
N CYS A 259 14.10 19.13 10.02
CA CYS A 259 13.06 19.72 10.87
C CYS A 259 13.48 19.73 12.36
N ARG A 260 14.71 20.18 12.65
CA ARG A 260 15.32 20.16 14.00
C ARG A 260 14.42 20.64 15.14
N THR A 261 13.67 21.71 14.93
CA THR A 261 12.76 22.26 15.96
C THR A 261 11.66 21.28 16.32
N LEU A 262 11.07 20.62 15.31
CA LEU A 262 10.05 19.60 15.51
C LEU A 262 10.65 18.35 16.18
N ALA A 263 11.82 17.89 15.73
CA ALA A 263 12.51 16.75 16.33
C ALA A 263 12.76 16.97 17.84
N LYS A 264 13.33 18.11 18.22
CA LYS A 264 13.54 18.47 19.64
C LYS A 264 12.24 18.57 20.42
N HIS A 265 11.18 19.06 19.80
CA HIS A 265 9.88 19.13 20.46
C HIS A 265 9.33 17.74 20.73
N ILE A 266 9.36 16.84 19.74
CA ILE A 266 8.95 15.44 19.92
C ILE A 266 9.76 14.77 21.04
N GLU A 267 11.09 14.91 21.02
CA GLU A 267 11.97 14.37 22.09
C GLU A 267 11.62 14.94 23.48
N SER A 268 11.20 16.20 23.56
CA SER A 268 10.80 16.82 24.83
C SER A 268 9.49 16.27 25.41
N LEU A 269 8.68 15.58 24.60
CA LEU A 269 7.41 14.99 25.01
C LEU A 269 7.56 13.57 25.58
N GLY A 270 8.70 12.91 25.37
CA GLY A 270 8.97 11.52 25.79
C GLY A 270 8.57 10.50 24.73
#